data_AF-A0A2V2MZB8-F1
#
_entry.id   AF-A0A2V2MZB8-F1
#
_cell.length_a   1.000
_cell.length_b   1.000
_cell.length_c   1.000
_cell.angle_alpha   90.00
_cell.angle_beta   90.00
_cell.angle_gamma   90.00
#
_symmetry.space_group_name_H-M   'P 1'
#
loop_
_entity.id
_entity.type
_entity.pdbx_description
1 polymer ?
#
loop_
_entity_poly.entity_id
_entity_poly.type
_entity_poly.pdbx_seq_one_letter_code
_entity_poly.pdbx_strand_id
1 'polypeptide(L)'
;MPTIHIDGNLIEVQQGVTVDDVLPGRDPDLCIGIIRPITVSRSETKEFLIKTTAGEMVVETMPETGAGEILSNLSGIKSGWLDLQVASFGPFSSSFTPSRKPSRYDRGDLALGCGGYDPARSFLVFCKKTHAADHGGPTEKGVIAKVISGMGVMDRLSPSDTIISVEPVISFAESSDARTITDGSIVVEEGMELITHISVRAEGVNPVGYDPGAAVSVDRMLLALRDSVFTVDGKLSNHIRCDLLAGTDVPCEKCSGRREGTVLMRTSGKKRGSIYIFTQDLPRSLAHTVVGNVVHGIELCKIAKQGDRLQIKIEPGMFDLVGMSLAQARKVAEEQHIALIADTEGDDRIVICQNPVTTLEVLSHRTVSVITIPDKQVISITLDDKRAPLTCKIFREVTGLKYHVIGRLPMLFSFDEVTLFKSKIPKTTNVIPENTPESKVDAGVLAMTNDSCKGVGIVGVRSVDSSEFGPTSEPFSGTNMIGTVIDMEKIAGLEEGETAFFREVRQ
;
A
#
# COMPACT_ATOMS: atom_id res chain seq x y z
N MET A 1 26.42 23.57 -11.24
CA MET A 1 25.04 23.15 -11.53
C MET A 1 24.68 22.17 -10.44
N PRO A 2 23.62 22.39 -9.67
CA PRO A 2 23.23 21.45 -8.64
C PRO A 2 22.89 20.07 -9.21
N THR A 3 23.37 19.00 -8.57
CA THR A 3 23.01 17.61 -8.91
C THR A 3 21.94 17.10 -7.95
N ILE A 4 20.86 16.55 -8.47
CA ILE A 4 19.73 16.03 -7.67
C ILE A 4 19.34 14.63 -8.07
N HIS A 5 18.63 13.94 -7.17
CA HIS A 5 18.02 12.65 -7.45
C HIS A 5 16.51 12.81 -7.62
N ILE A 6 15.95 12.27 -8.70
CA ILE A 6 14.51 12.20 -8.92
C ILE A 6 14.14 10.75 -9.17
N ASP A 7 13.38 10.17 -8.25
CA ASP A 7 12.97 8.76 -8.31
C ASP A 7 14.16 7.82 -8.58
N GLY A 8 15.30 8.10 -7.91
CA GLY A 8 16.55 7.35 -8.05
C GLY A 8 17.45 7.75 -9.24
N ASN A 9 16.96 8.59 -10.17
CA ASN A 9 17.75 9.06 -11.33
C ASN A 9 18.49 10.36 -11.01
N LEU A 10 19.79 10.40 -11.33
CA LEU A 10 20.64 11.58 -11.15
C LEU A 10 20.44 12.58 -12.29
N ILE A 11 20.18 13.85 -11.97
CA ILE A 11 19.95 14.93 -12.94
C ILE A 11 20.72 16.18 -12.52
N GLU A 12 21.34 16.87 -13.47
CA GLU A 12 21.94 18.18 -13.27
C GLU A 12 20.94 19.29 -13.64
N VAL A 13 20.71 20.21 -12.71
CA VAL A 13 19.77 21.34 -12.91
C VAL A 13 20.49 22.68 -12.83
N GLN A 14 19.87 23.72 -13.39
CA GLN A 14 20.38 25.08 -13.25
C GLN A 14 20.19 25.57 -11.81
N GLN A 15 21.01 26.54 -11.40
CA GLN A 15 20.92 27.07 -10.04
C GLN A 15 19.67 27.95 -9.90
N GLY A 16 18.91 27.77 -8.81
CA GLY A 16 17.69 28.54 -8.55
C GLY A 16 16.40 27.97 -9.18
N VAL A 17 16.49 26.80 -9.80
CA VAL A 17 15.35 26.08 -10.38
C VAL A 17 14.45 25.54 -9.26
N THR A 18 13.14 25.61 -9.44
CA THR A 18 12.15 25.13 -8.47
C THR A 18 11.72 23.71 -8.74
N VAL A 19 11.06 23.06 -7.77
CA VAL A 19 10.49 21.73 -7.95
C VAL A 19 9.53 21.68 -9.14
N ASP A 20 8.70 22.70 -9.35
CA ASP A 20 7.76 22.76 -10.48
C ASP A 20 8.47 22.89 -11.83
N ASP A 21 9.60 23.59 -11.89
CA ASP A 21 10.41 23.68 -13.12
C ASP A 21 11.01 22.33 -13.50
N VAL A 22 11.39 21.53 -12.50
CA VAL A 22 11.95 20.19 -12.70
C VAL A 22 10.87 19.14 -13.00
N LEU A 23 9.66 19.34 -12.45
CA LEU A 23 8.51 18.43 -12.57
C LEU A 23 7.28 19.15 -13.17
N PRO A 24 7.34 19.60 -14.43
CA PRO A 24 6.31 20.47 -15.03
C PRO A 24 4.93 19.80 -15.21
N GLY A 25 4.87 18.46 -15.14
CA GLY A 25 3.63 17.69 -15.28
C GLY A 25 3.05 17.17 -13.97
N ARG A 26 3.55 17.61 -12.80
CA ARG A 26 3.02 17.11 -11.52
C ARG A 26 1.63 17.67 -11.27
N ASP A 27 0.82 16.87 -10.58
CA ASP A 27 -0.44 17.32 -10.01
C ASP A 27 -0.16 18.10 -8.69
N PRO A 28 -0.54 19.39 -8.59
CA PRO A 28 -0.37 20.17 -7.38
C PRO A 28 -1.08 19.59 -6.14
N ASP A 29 -2.13 18.79 -6.34
CA ASP A 29 -2.88 18.15 -5.26
C ASP A 29 -2.17 16.91 -4.69
N LEU A 30 -1.14 16.42 -5.37
CA LEU A 30 -0.36 15.26 -4.94
C LEU A 30 0.92 15.68 -4.24
N CYS A 31 1.17 15.05 -3.10
CA CYS A 31 2.36 15.28 -2.31
C CYS A 31 3.56 14.55 -2.91
N ILE A 32 4.70 15.23 -2.93
CA ILE A 32 6.00 14.63 -3.22
C ILE A 32 6.86 14.58 -1.96
N GLY A 33 7.76 13.62 -1.89
CA GLY A 33 8.77 13.54 -0.84
C GLY A 33 9.99 14.36 -1.21
N ILE A 34 10.42 15.23 -0.31
CA ILE A 34 11.73 15.86 -0.36
C ILE A 34 12.57 15.26 0.75
N ILE A 35 13.76 14.81 0.40
CA ILE A 35 14.81 14.40 1.33
C ILE A 35 16.03 15.26 1.02
N ARG A 36 16.37 16.18 1.94
CA ARG A 36 17.61 16.95 1.79
C ARG A 36 18.81 16.10 2.19
N PRO A 37 19.96 16.27 1.51
CA PRO A 37 21.16 15.57 1.89
C PRO A 37 21.60 16.06 3.25
N ILE A 38 21.86 15.13 4.15
CA ILE A 38 22.41 15.46 5.46
C ILE A 38 23.83 15.97 5.21
N THR A 39 24.14 17.17 5.69
CA THR A 39 25.54 17.59 5.88
C THR A 39 26.10 16.77 7.04
N VAL A 40 26.41 15.49 6.80
CA VAL A 40 26.93 14.61 7.85
C VAL A 40 28.33 15.10 8.19
N SER A 41 28.46 15.85 9.28
CA SER A 41 29.73 15.84 9.99
C SER A 41 29.94 14.41 10.47
N ARG A 42 31.08 13.79 10.09
CA ARG A 42 31.43 12.39 10.39
C ARG A 42 31.37 12.02 11.89
N SER A 43 31.13 12.97 12.78
CA SER A 43 31.20 12.83 14.23
C SER A 43 29.92 12.36 14.94
N GLU A 44 28.77 12.21 14.26
CA GLU A 44 27.48 11.96 14.96
C GLU A 44 26.78 10.61 14.69
N THR A 45 27.24 9.76 13.77
CA THR A 45 26.54 8.49 13.49
C THR A 45 26.60 7.52 14.68
N LYS A 46 25.44 7.10 15.19
CA LYS A 46 25.35 6.16 16.33
C LYS A 46 25.40 4.70 15.94
N GLU A 47 25.15 4.34 14.68
CA GLU A 47 25.06 2.94 14.24
C GLU A 47 26.13 2.60 13.18
N PHE A 48 26.71 1.40 13.27
CA PHE A 48 27.72 0.91 12.33
C PHE A 48 27.43 -0.54 11.91
N LEU A 49 27.57 -0.82 10.63
CA LEU A 49 27.51 -2.14 10.00
C LEU A 49 28.92 -2.72 9.98
N ILE A 50 29.12 -3.81 10.71
CA ILE A 50 30.36 -4.58 10.74
C ILE A 50 30.18 -5.78 9.80
N LYS A 51 30.89 -5.75 8.67
CA LYS A 51 30.92 -6.87 7.72
C LYS A 51 32.05 -7.83 8.09
N THR A 52 31.72 -9.08 8.35
CA THR A 52 32.68 -10.14 8.63
C THR A 52 32.55 -11.27 7.62
N THR A 53 33.54 -12.15 7.56
CA THR A 53 33.47 -13.40 6.76
C THR A 53 32.36 -14.36 7.22
N ALA A 54 31.92 -14.27 8.49
CA ALA A 54 30.83 -15.08 9.03
C ALA A 54 29.42 -14.48 8.79
N GLY A 55 29.35 -13.24 8.29
CA GLY A 55 28.11 -12.48 8.07
C GLY A 55 28.20 -11.04 8.58
N GLU A 56 27.05 -10.37 8.56
CA GLU A 56 26.94 -8.94 8.88
C GLU A 56 26.28 -8.71 10.26
N MET A 57 26.73 -7.68 10.96
CA MET A 57 26.21 -7.29 12.27
C MET A 57 26.07 -5.77 12.34
N VAL A 58 25.04 -5.27 13.03
CA VAL A 58 24.87 -3.83 13.29
C VAL A 58 25.10 -3.56 14.77
N VAL A 59 25.94 -2.56 15.06
CA VAL A 59 26.25 -2.10 16.41
C VAL A 59 25.82 -0.66 16.61
N GLU A 60 25.31 -0.36 17.81
CA GLU A 60 24.98 1.00 18.26
C GLU A 60 26.05 1.47 19.25
N THR A 61 26.66 2.61 19.00
CA THR A 61 27.74 3.19 19.82
C THR A 61 27.23 3.76 21.13
N MET A 62 28.01 3.58 22.19
CA MET A 62 27.75 4.19 23.49
C MET A 62 28.19 5.67 23.49
N PRO A 63 27.42 6.59 24.10
CA PRO A 63 27.76 8.01 24.16
C PRO A 63 29.14 8.25 24.81
N GLU A 64 29.85 9.25 24.30
CA GLU A 64 31.12 9.74 24.86
C GLU A 64 32.26 8.71 24.97
N THR A 65 32.21 7.62 24.21
CA THR A 65 33.22 6.53 24.23
C THR A 65 34.26 6.62 23.12
N GLY A 66 34.09 7.54 22.15
CA GLY A 66 34.95 7.63 20.97
C GLY A 66 34.77 6.49 19.96
N ALA A 67 33.74 5.65 20.12
CA ALA A 67 33.49 4.47 19.29
C ALA A 67 33.41 4.79 17.80
N GLY A 68 32.80 5.92 17.42
CA GLY A 68 32.68 6.32 16.01
C GLY A 68 34.04 6.50 15.33
N GLU A 69 34.99 7.15 15.99
CA GLU A 69 36.36 7.34 15.47
C GLU A 69 37.14 6.01 15.42
N ILE A 70 36.96 5.17 16.43
CA ILE A 70 37.60 3.86 16.49
C ILE A 70 37.10 3.00 15.34
N LEU A 71 35.78 2.83 15.20
CA LEU A 71 35.13 1.94 14.24
C LEU A 71 35.31 2.38 12.80
N SER A 72 35.24 3.68 12.51
CA SER A 72 35.33 4.23 11.14
C SER A 72 36.69 3.96 10.45
N ASN A 73 37.74 3.67 11.22
CA ASN A 73 39.10 3.47 10.72
C ASN A 73 39.48 1.98 10.58
N LEU A 74 38.55 1.05 10.85
CA LEU A 74 38.84 -0.39 10.88
C LEU A 74 38.46 -1.07 9.57
N SER A 75 39.45 -1.72 8.95
CA SER A 75 39.24 -2.62 7.82
C SER A 75 40.30 -3.72 7.82
N GLY A 76 39.95 -4.91 7.36
CA GLY A 76 40.86 -6.05 7.24
C GLY A 76 41.43 -6.60 8.55
N ILE A 77 40.72 -6.47 9.67
CA ILE A 77 41.22 -6.86 11.00
C ILE A 77 40.91 -8.32 11.29
N LYS A 78 41.95 -9.10 11.62
CA LYS A 78 41.85 -10.54 11.90
C LYS A 78 41.40 -10.81 13.33
N SER A 79 40.85 -12.00 13.56
CA SER A 79 40.56 -12.48 14.91
C SER A 79 41.83 -12.60 15.75
N GLY A 80 41.77 -12.12 16.99
CA GLY A 80 42.80 -12.29 18.01
C GLY A 80 42.55 -13.54 18.86
N TRP A 81 42.29 -13.35 20.16
CA TRP A 81 41.85 -14.42 21.06
C TRP A 81 40.34 -14.66 20.93
N LEU A 82 39.95 -15.92 21.09
CA LEU A 82 38.55 -16.34 21.04
C LEU A 82 38.33 -17.49 22.03
N ASP A 83 37.24 -17.41 22.79
CA ASP A 83 36.78 -18.46 23.68
C ASP A 83 35.24 -18.57 23.67
N LEU A 84 34.67 -19.27 24.66
CA LEU A 84 33.22 -19.44 24.80
C LEU A 84 32.46 -18.17 25.20
N GLN A 85 33.16 -17.17 25.74
CA GLN A 85 32.62 -15.92 26.28
C GLN A 85 32.89 -14.73 25.35
N VAL A 86 34.02 -14.71 24.63
CA VAL A 86 34.45 -13.58 23.81
C VAL A 86 35.04 -13.98 22.45
N ALA A 87 34.90 -13.09 21.47
CA ALA A 87 35.65 -13.10 20.22
C ALA A 87 36.31 -11.73 20.03
N SER A 88 37.64 -11.70 19.90
CA SER A 88 38.37 -10.44 19.73
C SER A 88 38.89 -10.25 18.31
N PHE A 89 39.03 -9.00 17.87
CA PHE A 89 39.58 -8.61 16.56
C PHE A 89 40.61 -7.50 16.74
N GLY A 90 41.82 -7.74 16.22
CA GLY A 90 42.95 -6.81 16.34
C GLY A 90 44.25 -7.46 15.84
N PRO A 91 45.42 -6.87 16.15
CA PRO A 91 45.59 -5.63 16.88
C PRO A 91 45.36 -4.39 16.01
N PHE A 92 44.92 -3.29 16.61
CA PHE A 92 44.95 -1.94 16.05
C PHE A 92 45.46 -0.94 17.10
N SER A 93 45.88 0.25 16.66
CA SER A 93 46.30 1.30 17.58
C SER A 93 45.10 2.12 18.03
N SER A 94 44.97 2.36 19.34
CA SER A 94 43.98 3.30 19.89
C SER A 94 44.56 4.09 21.06
N SER A 95 43.90 5.17 21.45
CA SER A 95 44.36 6.08 22.50
C SER A 95 43.43 6.02 23.70
N PHE A 96 43.75 5.18 24.69
CA PHE A 96 43.08 5.13 25.99
C PHE A 96 44.04 4.69 27.10
N THR A 97 43.64 4.86 28.36
CA THR A 97 44.41 4.42 29.53
C THR A 97 43.90 3.06 30.02
N PRO A 98 44.67 1.97 29.87
CA PRO A 98 44.24 0.63 30.30
C PRO A 98 44.07 0.52 31.82
N SER A 99 43.01 -0.16 32.23
CA SER A 99 42.77 -0.56 33.62
C SER A 99 43.21 -2.00 33.84
N ARG A 100 43.62 -2.32 35.08
CA ARG A 100 43.91 -3.69 35.54
C ARG A 100 42.83 -4.22 36.48
N LYS A 101 41.57 -3.81 36.23
CA LYS A 101 40.42 -4.16 37.06
C LYS A 101 39.41 -4.96 36.22
N PRO A 102 38.90 -6.08 36.74
CA PRO A 102 37.87 -6.83 36.04
C PRO A 102 36.59 -6.00 35.94
N SER A 103 35.98 -6.04 34.76
CA SER A 103 34.69 -5.40 34.47
C SER A 103 33.66 -6.46 34.12
N ARG A 104 32.39 -6.16 34.40
CA ARG A 104 31.27 -7.01 33.99
C ARG A 104 30.83 -6.60 32.58
N TYR A 105 30.71 -7.58 31.71
CA TYR A 105 30.22 -7.42 30.34
C TYR A 105 28.95 -8.24 30.16
N ASP A 106 27.96 -7.68 29.50
CA ASP A 106 26.73 -8.36 29.13
C ASP A 106 26.84 -8.93 27.71
N ARG A 107 25.96 -9.90 27.41
CA ARG A 107 25.89 -10.48 26.07
C ARG A 107 25.50 -9.41 25.05
N GLY A 108 26.26 -9.35 23.96
CA GLY A 108 26.06 -8.37 22.89
C GLY A 108 26.84 -7.08 23.08
N ASP A 109 27.60 -6.94 24.17
CA ASP A 109 28.51 -5.80 24.33
C ASP A 109 29.69 -5.90 23.36
N LEU A 110 30.07 -4.77 22.79
CA LEU A 110 31.32 -4.57 22.07
C LEU A 110 32.23 -3.69 22.92
N ALA A 111 33.28 -4.30 23.47
CA ALA A 111 34.23 -3.64 24.34
C ALA A 111 35.57 -3.37 23.66
N LEU A 112 36.32 -2.41 24.20
CA LEU A 112 37.71 -2.16 23.84
C LEU A 112 38.62 -2.88 24.85
N GLY A 113 39.56 -3.67 24.36
CA GLY A 113 40.58 -4.33 25.17
C GLY A 113 41.98 -4.11 24.59
N CYS A 114 43.02 -4.51 25.32
CA CYS A 114 44.38 -4.50 24.78
C CYS A 114 45.25 -5.65 25.31
N GLY A 115 46.17 -6.11 24.45
CA GLY A 115 47.14 -7.13 24.81
C GLY A 115 48.31 -6.52 25.60
N GLY A 116 48.57 -7.01 26.80
CA GLY A 116 49.73 -6.58 27.61
C GLY A 116 49.60 -5.18 28.20
N TYR A 117 48.39 -4.62 28.28
CA TYR A 117 48.13 -3.24 28.74
C TYR A 117 48.83 -2.17 27.89
N ASP A 118 49.00 -2.45 26.59
CA ASP A 118 49.56 -1.55 25.59
C ASP A 118 48.46 -1.11 24.60
N PRO A 119 48.01 0.16 24.63
CA PRO A 119 47.00 0.69 23.69
C PRO A 119 47.42 0.61 22.21
N ALA A 120 48.71 0.47 21.89
CA ALA A 120 49.15 0.20 20.52
C ALA A 120 48.74 -1.20 20.02
N ARG A 121 48.36 -2.10 20.93
CA ARG A 121 47.87 -3.46 20.66
C ARG A 121 46.44 -3.63 21.16
N SER A 122 45.54 -2.77 20.66
CA SER A 122 44.13 -2.77 21.00
C SER A 122 43.34 -3.80 20.19
N PHE A 123 42.24 -4.26 20.77
CA PHE A 123 41.33 -5.23 20.18
C PHE A 123 39.88 -4.83 20.45
N LEU A 124 39.03 -5.09 19.47
CA LEU A 124 37.58 -5.09 19.63
C LEU A 124 37.17 -6.42 20.23
N VAL A 125 36.43 -6.41 21.33
CA VAL A 125 36.02 -7.61 22.06
C VAL A 125 34.51 -7.76 22.00
N PHE A 126 34.03 -8.71 21.21
CA PHE A 126 32.62 -9.07 21.16
C PHE A 126 32.27 -10.04 22.29
N CYS A 127 31.37 -9.64 23.18
CA CYS A 127 30.93 -10.44 24.31
C CYS A 127 29.78 -11.38 23.93
N LYS A 128 30.10 -12.66 23.72
CA LYS A 128 29.15 -13.72 23.35
C LYS A 128 28.25 -14.16 24.51
N LYS A 129 28.72 -14.01 25.74
CA LYS A 129 28.00 -14.34 26.98
C LYS A 129 28.25 -13.29 28.05
N THR A 130 27.32 -13.13 28.99
CA THR A 130 27.56 -12.32 30.19
C THR A 130 28.66 -12.94 31.04
N HIS A 131 29.69 -12.17 31.36
CA HIS A 131 30.85 -12.62 32.15
C HIS A 131 31.54 -11.43 32.84
N ALA A 132 32.49 -11.73 33.73
CA ALA A 132 33.35 -10.74 34.36
C ALA A 132 34.81 -11.10 34.05
N ALA A 133 35.54 -10.19 33.43
CA ALA A 133 36.93 -10.40 33.03
C ALA A 133 37.69 -9.08 32.97
N ASP A 134 39.02 -9.17 32.99
CA ASP A 134 39.92 -8.07 32.69
C ASP A 134 40.42 -8.21 31.25
N HIS A 135 39.88 -7.40 30.35
CA HIS A 135 40.29 -7.35 28.95
C HIS A 135 41.32 -6.23 28.68
N GLY A 136 41.82 -5.55 29.72
CA GLY A 136 42.73 -4.42 29.57
C GLY A 136 42.09 -3.18 28.96
N GLY A 137 40.77 -3.03 29.04
CA GLY A 137 40.03 -1.85 28.56
C GLY A 137 40.17 -0.63 29.49
N PRO A 138 39.61 0.53 29.12
CA PRO A 138 39.61 1.71 29.99
C PRO A 138 38.74 1.50 31.24
N THR A 139 39.10 2.17 32.34
CA THR A 139 38.39 2.08 33.64
C THR A 139 36.94 2.52 33.56
N GLU A 140 36.66 3.52 32.72
CA GLU A 140 35.32 4.01 32.41
C GLU A 140 35.13 3.86 30.90
N LYS A 141 33.89 3.57 30.47
CA LYS A 141 33.55 3.49 29.04
C LYS A 141 34.28 2.39 28.26
N GLY A 142 34.58 1.26 28.93
CA GLY A 142 35.19 0.08 28.31
C GLY A 142 34.29 -0.61 27.28
N VAL A 143 32.97 -0.51 27.42
CA VAL A 143 32.00 -0.92 26.40
C VAL A 143 31.75 0.27 25.48
N ILE A 144 32.14 0.13 24.21
CA ILE A 144 32.11 1.20 23.22
C ILE A 144 30.87 1.13 22.31
N ALA A 145 30.27 -0.05 22.16
CA ALA A 145 29.03 -0.23 21.40
C ALA A 145 28.26 -1.48 21.85
N LYS A 146 27.05 -1.67 21.33
CA LYS A 146 26.21 -2.85 21.56
C LYS A 146 25.68 -3.40 20.25
N VAL A 147 25.72 -4.72 20.09
CA VAL A 147 25.15 -5.41 18.93
C VAL A 147 23.63 -5.35 19.01
N ILE A 148 23.02 -4.61 18.08
CA ILE A 148 21.56 -4.46 17.96
C ILE A 148 20.96 -5.37 16.89
N SER A 149 21.76 -5.78 15.90
CA SER A 149 21.37 -6.76 14.88
C SER A 149 22.52 -7.71 14.54
N GLY A 150 22.22 -8.94 14.14
CA GLY A 150 23.23 -9.95 13.81
C GLY A 150 23.77 -10.76 15.01
N MET A 151 23.05 -10.80 16.14
CA MET A 151 23.44 -11.57 17.33
C MET A 151 23.79 -13.05 17.04
N GLY A 152 23.08 -13.68 16.09
CA GLY A 152 23.38 -15.05 15.65
C GLY A 152 24.67 -15.19 14.84
N VAL A 153 25.13 -14.14 14.16
CA VAL A 153 26.44 -14.09 13.50
C VAL A 153 27.53 -14.01 14.55
N MET A 154 27.37 -13.14 15.56
CA MET A 154 28.31 -13.00 16.68
C MET A 154 28.58 -14.34 17.39
N ASP A 155 27.53 -15.15 17.60
CA ASP A 155 27.65 -16.47 18.22
C ASP A 155 28.53 -17.45 17.42
N ARG A 156 28.57 -17.29 16.09
CA ARG A 156 29.27 -18.19 15.15
C ARG A 156 30.68 -17.73 14.78
N LEU A 157 31.12 -16.55 15.23
CA LEU A 157 32.47 -16.06 14.98
C LEU A 157 33.52 -17.09 15.43
N SER A 158 34.52 -17.28 14.58
CA SER A 158 35.57 -18.29 14.64
C SER A 158 36.97 -17.68 14.46
N PRO A 159 38.05 -18.40 14.80
CA PRO A 159 39.43 -17.91 14.64
C PRO A 159 39.89 -17.72 13.18
N SER A 160 39.08 -18.11 12.20
CA SER A 160 39.35 -17.84 10.78
C SER A 160 38.67 -16.55 10.30
N ASP A 161 37.83 -15.92 11.13
CA ASP A 161 37.05 -14.78 10.71
C ASP A 161 37.83 -13.46 10.73
N THR A 162 37.46 -12.58 9.81
CA THR A 162 38.06 -11.26 9.63
C THR A 162 36.96 -10.21 9.51
N ILE A 163 37.15 -9.04 10.12
CA ILE A 163 36.34 -7.86 9.85
C ILE A 163 36.80 -7.30 8.51
N ILE A 164 35.95 -7.42 7.50
CA ILE A 164 36.21 -6.97 6.13
C ILE A 164 36.17 -5.44 6.10
N SER A 165 35.10 -4.86 6.63
CA SER A 165 34.86 -3.42 6.68
C SER A 165 33.89 -3.05 7.81
N VAL A 166 33.95 -1.80 8.23
CA VAL A 166 32.98 -1.19 9.13
C VAL A 166 32.45 0.07 8.46
N GLU A 167 31.14 0.10 8.23
CA GLU A 167 30.45 1.18 7.50
C GLU A 167 29.43 1.85 8.43
N PRO A 168 29.33 3.19 8.46
CA PRO A 168 28.27 3.85 9.22
C PRO A 168 26.89 3.48 8.64
N VAL A 169 25.95 3.09 9.49
CA VAL A 169 24.56 2.86 9.10
C VAL A 169 23.82 4.19 9.21
N ILE A 170 23.31 4.65 8.09
CA ILE A 170 22.42 5.80 8.06
C ILE A 170 21.05 5.30 8.52
N SER A 171 20.77 5.45 9.81
CA SER A 171 19.42 5.28 10.33
C SER A 171 18.54 6.37 9.71
N PHE A 172 17.54 5.95 8.92
CA PHE A 172 16.50 6.82 8.37
C PHE A 172 15.77 7.64 9.45
N ALA A 173 15.90 7.26 10.73
CA ALA A 173 15.27 7.92 11.87
C ALA A 173 15.94 9.25 12.28
N GLU A 174 17.14 9.57 11.79
CA GLU A 174 17.83 10.85 12.06
C GLU A 174 17.83 11.80 10.84
N SER A 175 16.91 11.62 9.88
CA SER A 175 16.69 12.58 8.79
C SER A 175 15.93 13.80 9.30
N SER A 176 16.62 14.89 9.63
CA SER A 176 16.01 16.12 10.17
C SER A 176 15.37 17.03 9.12
N ASP A 177 15.38 16.66 7.83
CA ASP A 177 14.74 17.47 6.78
C ASP A 177 14.13 16.62 5.65
N ALA A 178 13.46 15.52 6.03
CA ALA A 178 12.65 14.71 5.12
C ALA A 178 11.16 14.99 5.36
N ARG A 179 10.42 15.39 4.33
CA ARG A 179 9.00 15.78 4.44
C ARG A 179 8.26 15.63 3.14
N THR A 180 6.95 15.42 3.25
CA THR A 180 6.02 15.58 2.14
C THR A 180 5.64 17.04 1.94
N ILE A 181 5.52 17.44 0.67
CA ILE A 181 5.15 18.80 0.25
C ILE A 181 4.21 18.76 -0.95
N THR A 182 3.33 19.76 -1.04
CA THR A 182 2.53 20.05 -2.24
C THR A 182 2.97 21.36 -2.91
N ASP A 183 3.76 22.17 -2.23
CA ASP A 183 4.28 23.45 -2.73
C ASP A 183 5.52 23.22 -3.61
N GLY A 184 5.38 23.53 -4.90
CA GLY A 184 6.43 23.33 -5.88
C GLY A 184 7.35 24.54 -6.08
N SER A 185 7.10 25.64 -5.36
CA SER A 185 7.97 26.83 -5.38
C SER A 185 9.30 26.65 -4.64
N ILE A 186 9.50 25.50 -4.00
CA ILE A 186 10.73 25.16 -3.29
C ILE A 186 11.89 25.09 -4.29
N VAL A 187 12.94 25.86 -4.02
CA VAL A 187 14.17 25.83 -4.80
C VAL A 187 14.90 24.52 -4.53
N VAL A 188 15.34 23.88 -5.61
CA VAL A 188 16.05 22.62 -5.55
C VAL A 188 17.52 22.87 -5.19
N GLU A 189 18.02 22.09 -4.24
CA GLU A 189 19.37 22.22 -3.67
C GLU A 189 20.26 21.04 -4.12
N GLU A 190 21.59 21.22 -4.10
CA GLU A 190 22.55 20.15 -4.39
C GLU A 190 22.29 18.94 -3.48
N GLY A 191 22.29 17.74 -4.05
CA GLY A 191 22.11 16.46 -3.38
C GLY A 191 20.68 16.20 -2.88
N MET A 192 19.71 17.05 -3.19
CA MET A 192 18.30 16.83 -2.83
C MET A 192 17.74 15.61 -3.57
N GLU A 193 16.98 14.79 -2.86
CA GLU A 193 16.24 13.66 -3.42
C GLU A 193 14.74 13.96 -3.43
N LEU A 194 14.15 13.89 -4.62
CA LEU A 194 12.74 14.06 -4.90
C LEU A 194 12.14 12.69 -5.22
N ILE A 195 11.12 12.30 -4.45
CA ILE A 195 10.39 11.05 -4.65
C ILE A 195 8.96 11.42 -5.01
N THR A 196 8.58 11.16 -6.25
CA THR A 196 7.32 11.68 -6.80
C THR A 196 6.17 10.69 -6.67
N HIS A 197 6.47 9.39 -6.56
CA HIS A 197 5.45 8.34 -6.53
C HIS A 197 5.94 7.08 -5.83
N ILE A 198 4.96 6.26 -5.42
CA ILE A 198 5.18 4.89 -4.95
C ILE A 198 4.97 3.97 -6.14
N SER A 199 5.89 3.03 -6.39
CA SER A 199 5.63 1.93 -7.33
C SER A 199 5.44 0.63 -6.57
N VAL A 200 4.35 -0.07 -6.87
CA VAL A 200 3.98 -1.35 -6.28
C VAL A 200 3.95 -2.42 -7.36
N ARG A 201 4.66 -3.52 -7.12
CA ARG A 201 4.48 -4.75 -7.88
C ARG A 201 3.44 -5.61 -7.19
N ALA A 202 2.37 -5.95 -7.88
CA ALA A 202 1.32 -6.80 -7.34
C ALA A 202 1.85 -8.21 -6.99
N GLU A 203 1.23 -8.85 -6.00
CA GLU A 203 1.51 -10.24 -5.68
C GLU A 203 1.11 -11.14 -6.85
N GLY A 204 1.93 -12.15 -7.16
CA GLY A 204 1.70 -13.05 -8.29
C GLY A 204 2.40 -12.64 -9.59
N VAL A 205 3.04 -11.47 -9.65
CA VAL A 205 3.88 -11.06 -10.79
C VAL A 205 5.23 -11.76 -10.71
N ASN A 206 5.54 -12.59 -11.72
CA ASN A 206 6.81 -13.30 -11.86
C ASN A 206 7.53 -12.88 -13.15
N PRO A 207 8.87 -13.06 -13.24
CA PRO A 207 9.62 -12.71 -14.46
C PRO A 207 9.13 -13.41 -15.74
N VAL A 208 8.43 -14.54 -15.59
CA VAL A 208 8.01 -15.42 -16.70
C VAL A 208 6.49 -15.44 -16.91
N GLY A 209 5.71 -14.71 -16.10
CA GLY A 209 4.25 -14.72 -16.18
C GLY A 209 3.54 -14.32 -14.89
N TYR A 210 2.26 -14.69 -14.76
CA TYR A 210 1.40 -14.33 -13.64
C TYR A 210 0.86 -15.56 -12.91
N ASP A 211 0.95 -15.56 -11.59
CA ASP A 211 0.33 -16.54 -10.69
C ASP A 211 -0.99 -15.97 -10.14
N PRO A 212 -2.16 -16.56 -10.50
CA PRO A 212 -3.46 -16.08 -10.06
C PRO A 212 -3.81 -16.49 -8.60
N GLY A 213 -2.89 -17.07 -7.84
CA GLY A 213 -3.16 -17.54 -6.47
C GLY A 213 -3.67 -16.49 -5.48
N ALA A 214 -3.48 -15.19 -5.76
CA ALA A 214 -4.01 -14.06 -4.99
C ALA A 214 -4.88 -13.09 -5.82
N ALA A 215 -5.49 -13.59 -6.91
CA ALA A 215 -6.12 -12.76 -7.92
C ALA A 215 -7.27 -11.90 -7.40
N VAL A 216 -8.11 -12.44 -6.52
CA VAL A 216 -9.25 -11.66 -5.99
C VAL A 216 -8.75 -10.52 -5.10
N SER A 217 -7.79 -10.79 -4.22
CA SER A 217 -7.24 -9.77 -3.32
C SER A 217 -6.50 -8.67 -4.08
N VAL A 218 -5.74 -9.05 -5.11
CA VAL A 218 -5.02 -8.10 -5.98
C VAL A 218 -6.01 -7.21 -6.75
N ASP A 219 -7.07 -7.77 -7.32
CA ASP A 219 -8.10 -6.98 -8.00
C ASP A 219 -8.80 -5.98 -7.06
N ARG A 220 -8.97 -6.32 -5.78
CA ARG A 220 -9.51 -5.37 -4.78
C ARG A 220 -8.57 -4.21 -4.53
N MET A 221 -7.26 -4.45 -4.54
CA MET A 221 -6.26 -3.38 -4.46
C MET A 221 -6.28 -2.52 -5.73
N LEU A 222 -6.30 -3.15 -6.91
CA LEU A 222 -6.33 -2.46 -8.19
C LEU A 222 -7.58 -1.59 -8.35
N LEU A 223 -8.74 -2.09 -7.90
CA LEU A 223 -9.98 -1.32 -7.85
C LEU A 223 -9.88 -0.11 -6.90
N ALA A 224 -9.33 -0.31 -5.71
CA ALA A 224 -9.19 0.74 -4.71
C ALA A 224 -8.26 1.88 -5.15
N LEU A 225 -7.26 1.55 -5.98
CA LEU A 225 -6.22 2.46 -6.45
C LEU A 225 -6.31 2.71 -7.97
N ARG A 226 -7.49 2.52 -8.57
CA ARG A 226 -7.72 2.71 -10.02
C ARG A 226 -7.38 4.12 -10.48
N ASP A 227 -7.63 5.11 -9.64
CA ASP A 227 -7.33 6.53 -9.90
C ASP A 227 -5.84 6.87 -9.67
N SER A 228 -5.00 5.87 -9.36
CA SER A 228 -3.55 6.03 -9.12
C SER A 228 -3.20 6.99 -7.98
N VAL A 229 -4.11 7.18 -7.02
CA VAL A 229 -3.92 8.01 -5.82
C VAL A 229 -4.06 7.15 -4.56
N PHE A 230 -3.05 7.22 -3.70
CA PHE A 230 -3.09 6.64 -2.36
C PHE A 230 -3.30 7.75 -1.33
N THR A 231 -4.45 7.75 -0.65
CA THR A 231 -4.74 8.71 0.42
C THR A 231 -4.35 8.13 1.78
N VAL A 232 -3.55 8.86 2.56
CA VAL A 232 -3.09 8.42 3.87
C VAL A 232 -4.14 8.74 4.94
N ASP A 233 -5.13 7.86 5.10
CA ASP A 233 -6.19 7.96 6.13
C ASP A 233 -5.68 7.69 7.55
N GLY A 234 -4.54 7.02 7.68
CA GLY A 234 -3.92 6.76 8.97
C GLY A 234 -2.41 6.54 8.85
N LYS A 235 -1.66 7.17 9.75
CA LYS A 235 -0.22 6.98 9.92
C LYS A 235 0.08 6.43 11.31
N LEU A 236 0.79 5.31 11.37
CA LEU A 236 1.40 4.79 12.59
C LEU A 236 2.91 4.65 12.38
N SER A 237 3.65 4.33 13.45
CA SER A 237 5.11 4.18 13.41
C SER A 237 5.60 3.11 12.42
N ASN A 238 4.77 2.12 12.11
CA ASN A 238 5.15 0.95 11.31
C ASN A 238 4.38 0.81 9.98
N HIS A 239 3.38 1.65 9.70
CA HIS A 239 2.64 1.61 8.44
C HIS A 239 1.88 2.90 8.13
N ILE A 240 1.54 3.05 6.85
CA ILE A 240 0.48 3.94 6.37
C ILE A 240 -0.73 3.14 5.94
N ARG A 241 -1.92 3.74 6.05
CA ARG A 241 -3.21 3.10 5.75
C ARG A 241 -4.04 3.97 4.81
N CYS A 242 -4.69 3.32 3.85
CA CYS A 242 -5.70 3.89 2.96
C CYS A 242 -7.02 3.13 3.11
N ASP A 243 -8.11 3.86 3.35
CA ASP A 243 -9.44 3.36 3.68
C ASP A 243 -10.44 3.47 2.51
N LEU A 244 -9.98 3.81 1.29
CA LEU A 244 -10.83 3.97 0.09
C LEU A 244 -11.82 2.81 -0.11
N LEU A 245 -11.36 1.57 0.07
CA LEU A 245 -12.19 0.37 -0.08
C LEU A 245 -12.69 -0.22 1.24
N ALA A 246 -12.63 0.54 2.34
CA ALA A 246 -13.00 0.07 3.67
C ALA A 246 -14.47 -0.40 3.74
N GLY A 247 -14.65 -1.53 4.42
CA GLY A 247 -15.92 -2.26 4.54
C GLY A 247 -16.11 -3.33 3.47
N THR A 248 -15.23 -3.43 2.47
CA THR A 248 -15.31 -4.44 1.41
C THR A 248 -14.68 -5.76 1.84
N ASP A 249 -15.32 -6.86 1.48
CA ASP A 249 -14.78 -8.20 1.71
C ASP A 249 -13.58 -8.50 0.82
N VAL A 250 -12.54 -9.06 1.44
CA VAL A 250 -11.29 -9.47 0.80
C VAL A 250 -10.89 -10.84 1.36
N PRO A 251 -10.67 -11.86 0.52
CA PRO A 251 -10.24 -13.18 0.99
C PRO A 251 -8.79 -13.17 1.53
N CYS A 252 -8.43 -14.11 2.43
CA CYS A 252 -7.01 -14.34 2.77
C CYS A 252 -6.43 -15.38 1.81
N GLU A 253 -5.92 -14.91 0.67
CA GLU A 253 -5.28 -15.76 -0.33
C GLU A 253 -3.78 -15.93 -0.06
N LYS A 254 -3.09 -14.85 0.34
CA LYS A 254 -1.65 -14.88 0.63
C LYS A 254 -1.35 -14.38 2.04
N CYS A 255 -1.26 -15.30 2.99
CA CYS A 255 -1.05 -14.96 4.38
C CYS A 255 0.43 -15.16 4.79
N SER A 256 1.30 -14.17 4.53
CA SER A 256 2.74 -14.21 4.82
C SER A 256 3.19 -13.16 5.87
N GLY A 257 4.49 -13.07 6.16
CA GLY A 257 5.07 -12.08 7.07
C GLY A 257 4.94 -10.66 6.53
N ARG A 258 4.88 -9.66 7.42
CA ARG A 258 4.79 -8.26 7.02
C ARG A 258 6.21 -7.69 7.02
N ARG A 259 6.83 -7.58 5.86
CA ARG A 259 8.16 -6.96 5.75
C ARG A 259 8.01 -5.49 5.40
N GLU A 260 9.09 -4.74 5.56
CA GLU A 260 9.19 -3.41 4.99
C GLU A 260 8.87 -3.44 3.48
N GLY A 261 8.01 -2.51 3.06
CA GLY A 261 7.53 -2.42 1.69
C GLY A 261 6.40 -3.39 1.35
N THR A 262 6.01 -4.34 2.21
CA THR A 262 4.87 -5.21 1.91
C THR A 262 3.55 -4.42 1.94
N VAL A 263 2.78 -4.56 0.86
CA VAL A 263 1.43 -4.02 0.71
C VAL A 263 0.42 -5.11 1.06
N LEU A 264 -0.44 -4.83 2.04
CA LEU A 264 -1.44 -5.77 2.53
C LEU A 264 -2.84 -5.16 2.49
N MET A 265 -3.84 -6.01 2.28
CA MET A 265 -5.24 -5.68 2.52
C MET A 265 -5.74 -6.38 3.76
N ARG A 266 -6.57 -5.68 4.53
CA ARG A 266 -7.19 -6.25 5.72
C ARG A 266 -8.38 -7.13 5.33
N THR A 267 -8.38 -8.38 5.80
CA THR A 267 -9.40 -9.39 5.46
C THR A 267 -10.54 -9.46 6.49
N SER A 268 -10.33 -8.96 7.72
CA SER A 268 -11.35 -9.04 8.78
C SER A 268 -11.33 -7.86 9.77
N GLY A 269 -12.45 -7.66 10.46
CA GLY A 269 -12.66 -6.59 11.44
C GLY A 269 -13.17 -5.27 10.81
N LYS A 270 -13.25 -4.21 11.63
CA LYS A 270 -13.92 -2.94 11.29
C LYS A 270 -13.40 -2.25 10.01
N LYS A 271 -12.13 -2.45 9.68
CA LYS A 271 -11.44 -1.83 8.53
C LYS A 271 -11.09 -2.84 7.44
N ARG A 272 -11.86 -3.93 7.29
CA ARG A 272 -11.70 -4.87 6.16
C ARG A 272 -11.71 -4.12 4.82
N GLY A 273 -10.90 -4.54 3.85
CA GLY A 273 -10.74 -3.85 2.57
C GLY A 273 -9.79 -2.65 2.58
N SER A 274 -9.31 -2.20 3.75
CA SER A 274 -8.32 -1.11 3.79
C SER A 274 -6.94 -1.63 3.41
N ILE A 275 -6.16 -0.78 2.74
CA ILE A 275 -4.80 -1.07 2.26
C ILE A 275 -3.78 -0.55 3.28
N TYR A 276 -2.74 -1.33 3.51
CA TYR A 276 -1.66 -1.06 4.44
C TYR A 276 -0.33 -1.19 3.72
N ILE A 277 0.54 -0.18 3.84
CA ILE A 277 1.93 -0.28 3.40
C ILE A 277 2.80 -0.24 4.64
N PHE A 278 3.50 -1.34 4.94
CA PHE A 278 4.35 -1.44 6.11
C PHE A 278 5.73 -0.83 5.84
N THR A 279 6.20 -0.04 6.80
CA THR A 279 7.50 0.64 6.75
C THR A 279 8.54 -0.01 7.65
N GLN A 280 8.18 -1.11 8.32
CA GLN A 280 9.01 -1.88 9.24
C GLN A 280 8.60 -3.36 9.21
N ASP A 281 9.55 -4.23 9.54
CA ASP A 281 9.34 -5.67 9.66
C ASP A 281 8.49 -6.02 10.89
N LEU A 282 7.46 -6.83 10.68
CA LEU A 282 6.55 -7.32 11.69
C LEU A 282 6.17 -8.80 11.44
N PRO A 283 5.82 -9.54 12.52
CA PRO A 283 5.26 -10.87 12.38
C PRO A 283 4.00 -10.89 11.52
N ARG A 284 3.70 -12.04 10.91
CA ARG A 284 2.45 -12.27 10.17
C ARG A 284 1.23 -11.89 11.01
N SER A 285 0.20 -11.39 10.33
CA SER A 285 -1.14 -11.22 10.90
C SER A 285 -2.13 -12.18 10.24
N LEU A 286 -3.09 -12.70 11.00
CA LEU A 286 -4.17 -13.54 10.47
C LEU A 286 -5.29 -12.73 9.81
N ALA A 287 -5.30 -11.40 10.01
CA ALA A 287 -6.34 -10.49 9.51
C ALA A 287 -5.91 -9.75 8.24
N HIS A 288 -4.83 -10.18 7.59
CA HIS A 288 -4.29 -9.53 6.39
C HIS A 288 -3.90 -10.55 5.33
N THR A 289 -4.03 -10.13 4.07
CA THR A 289 -3.52 -10.82 2.88
C THR A 289 -2.53 -9.92 2.17
N VAL A 290 -1.45 -10.48 1.64
CA VAL A 290 -0.48 -9.74 0.83
C VAL A 290 -1.05 -9.55 -0.57
N VAL A 291 -0.96 -8.32 -1.07
CA VAL A 291 -1.44 -7.93 -2.40
C VAL A 291 -0.35 -7.33 -3.28
N GLY A 292 0.82 -7.04 -2.72
CA GLY A 292 1.97 -6.56 -3.48
C GLY A 292 3.14 -6.14 -2.59
N ASN A 293 4.18 -5.62 -3.24
CA ASN A 293 5.35 -5.06 -2.57
C ASN A 293 5.76 -3.76 -3.25
N VAL A 294 6.12 -2.76 -2.45
CA VAL A 294 6.73 -1.51 -2.90
C VAL A 294 8.09 -1.84 -3.49
N VAL A 295 8.29 -1.46 -4.75
CA VAL A 295 9.58 -1.59 -5.47
C VAL A 295 10.30 -0.26 -5.62
N HIS A 296 9.60 0.86 -5.42
CA HIS A 296 10.13 2.22 -5.45
C HIS A 296 9.33 3.16 -4.54
N GLY A 297 10.00 4.10 -3.88
CA GLY A 297 9.36 5.14 -3.06
C GLY A 297 8.92 4.67 -1.67
N ILE A 298 9.67 3.76 -1.04
CA ILE A 298 9.39 3.33 0.34
C ILE A 298 9.66 4.46 1.35
N GLU A 299 10.62 5.32 1.04
CA GLU A 299 10.98 6.51 1.79
C GLU A 299 9.79 7.48 1.85
N LEU A 300 9.08 7.66 0.72
CA LEU A 300 7.85 8.47 0.67
C LEU A 300 6.80 7.94 1.67
N CYS A 301 6.65 6.61 1.78
CA CYS A 301 5.76 5.99 2.76
C CYS A 301 6.20 6.25 4.22
N LYS A 302 7.52 6.32 4.46
CA LYS A 302 8.09 6.59 5.79
C LYS A 302 7.80 8.02 6.24
N ILE A 303 7.95 9.00 5.35
CA ILE A 303 7.81 10.43 5.65
C ILE A 303 6.38 10.96 5.51
N ALA A 304 5.50 10.22 4.84
CA ALA A 304 4.11 10.61 4.63
C ALA A 304 3.35 10.84 5.95
N LYS A 305 2.48 11.84 5.92
CA LYS A 305 1.61 12.27 7.01
C LYS A 305 0.17 11.86 6.74
N GLN A 306 -0.62 11.81 7.79
CA GLN A 306 -2.05 11.60 7.65
C GLN A 306 -2.66 12.79 6.90
N GLY A 307 -3.47 12.50 5.88
CA GLY A 307 -4.06 13.47 4.96
C GLY A 307 -3.32 13.63 3.64
N ASP A 308 -2.08 13.14 3.52
CA ASP A 308 -1.32 13.22 2.28
C ASP A 308 -1.99 12.39 1.17
N ARG A 309 -1.96 12.92 -0.06
CA ARG A 309 -2.39 12.25 -1.28
C ARG A 309 -1.14 11.94 -2.09
N LEU A 310 -0.81 10.66 -2.24
CA LEU A 310 0.42 10.21 -2.87
C LEU A 310 0.11 9.60 -4.23
N GLN A 311 0.93 9.91 -5.24
CA GLN A 311 0.86 9.19 -6.51
C GLN A 311 1.30 7.73 -6.28
N ILE A 312 0.52 6.77 -6.78
CA ILE A 312 0.86 5.35 -6.74
C ILE A 312 0.75 4.75 -8.14
N LYS A 313 1.71 3.92 -8.50
CA LYS A 313 1.72 3.14 -9.76
C LYS A 313 1.75 1.67 -9.40
N ILE A 314 0.89 0.88 -10.04
CA ILE A 314 0.78 -0.55 -9.75
C ILE A 314 1.05 -1.33 -11.04
N GLU A 315 1.89 -2.35 -10.95
CA GLU A 315 2.18 -3.27 -12.03
C GLU A 315 1.72 -4.69 -11.66
N PRO A 316 0.84 -5.33 -12.46
CA PRO A 316 0.16 -4.79 -13.64
C PRO A 316 -0.94 -3.80 -13.26
N GLY A 317 -1.37 -2.98 -14.23
CA GLY A 317 -2.61 -2.22 -14.11
C GLY A 317 -3.85 -3.11 -14.17
N MET A 318 -5.00 -2.59 -13.74
CA MET A 318 -6.27 -3.31 -13.79
C MET A 318 -6.69 -3.64 -15.22
N PHE A 319 -7.08 -4.89 -15.47
CA PHE A 319 -7.65 -5.32 -16.74
C PHE A 319 -9.16 -5.61 -16.58
N ASP A 320 -10.00 -4.67 -16.99
CA ASP A 320 -11.46 -4.76 -16.89
C ASP A 320 -12.10 -4.21 -18.16
N LEU A 321 -12.73 -5.10 -18.93
CA LEU A 321 -13.41 -4.77 -20.17
C LEU A 321 -14.89 -4.46 -19.96
N VAL A 322 -15.44 -4.72 -18.76
CA VAL A 322 -16.86 -4.56 -18.47
C VAL A 322 -17.24 -3.07 -18.55
N GLY A 323 -18.20 -2.77 -19.43
CA GLY A 323 -18.67 -1.42 -19.71
C GLY A 323 -18.12 -0.79 -20.99
N MET A 324 -17.08 -1.37 -21.59
CA MET A 324 -16.53 -0.93 -22.87
C MET A 324 -17.39 -1.40 -24.05
N SER A 325 -17.33 -0.66 -25.16
CA SER A 325 -17.79 -1.21 -26.44
C SER A 325 -16.92 -2.39 -26.87
N LEU A 326 -17.50 -3.32 -27.64
CA LEU A 326 -16.75 -4.48 -28.15
C LEU A 326 -15.51 -4.05 -28.95
N ALA A 327 -15.62 -2.97 -29.73
CA ALA A 327 -14.51 -2.41 -30.49
C ALA A 327 -13.39 -1.88 -29.58
N GLN A 328 -13.72 -1.17 -28.50
CA GLN A 328 -12.72 -0.71 -27.51
C GLN A 328 -12.09 -1.88 -26.77
N ALA A 329 -12.91 -2.87 -26.36
CA ALA A 329 -12.44 -4.04 -25.64
C ALA A 329 -11.41 -4.84 -26.46
N ARG A 330 -11.62 -4.96 -27.79
CA ARG A 330 -10.65 -5.57 -28.71
C ARG A 330 -9.33 -4.83 -28.73
N LYS A 331 -9.35 -3.49 -28.84
CA LYS A 331 -8.12 -2.67 -28.83
C LYS A 331 -7.32 -2.86 -27.54
N VAL A 332 -7.98 -2.78 -26.38
CA VAL A 332 -7.34 -2.96 -25.07
C VAL A 332 -6.74 -4.37 -24.93
N ALA A 333 -7.47 -5.41 -25.39
CA ALA A 333 -6.97 -6.78 -25.36
C ALA A 333 -5.75 -6.96 -26.29
N GLU A 334 -5.78 -6.38 -27.50
CA GLU A 334 -4.67 -6.42 -28.46
C GLU A 334 -3.40 -5.72 -27.93
N GLU A 335 -3.56 -4.54 -27.33
CA GLU A 335 -2.45 -3.78 -26.70
C GLU A 335 -1.76 -4.57 -25.59
N GLN A 336 -2.49 -5.43 -24.88
CA GLN A 336 -1.96 -6.29 -23.81
C GLN A 336 -1.58 -7.70 -24.30
N HIS A 337 -1.67 -7.95 -25.61
CA HIS A 337 -1.45 -9.27 -26.23
C HIS A 337 -2.32 -10.38 -25.63
N ILE A 338 -3.62 -10.11 -25.49
CA ILE A 338 -4.64 -11.01 -24.93
C ILE A 338 -5.65 -11.34 -26.03
N ALA A 339 -5.92 -12.63 -26.22
CA ALA A 339 -6.94 -13.08 -27.18
C ALA A 339 -8.36 -12.80 -26.63
N LEU A 340 -9.17 -12.05 -27.37
CA LEU A 340 -10.57 -11.76 -26.99
C LEU A 340 -11.54 -12.63 -27.79
N ILE A 341 -12.41 -13.36 -27.09
CA ILE A 341 -13.47 -14.20 -27.65
C ILE A 341 -14.84 -13.58 -27.30
N ALA A 342 -15.54 -13.05 -28.30
CA ALA A 342 -16.88 -12.49 -28.09
C ALA A 342 -17.96 -13.56 -28.29
N ASP A 343 -19.05 -13.45 -27.53
CA ASP A 343 -20.27 -14.25 -27.73
C ASP A 343 -20.98 -13.93 -29.05
N THR A 344 -20.94 -12.68 -29.47
CA THR A 344 -21.58 -12.19 -30.70
C THR A 344 -20.82 -10.98 -31.23
N GLU A 345 -20.68 -10.91 -32.56
CA GLU A 345 -20.05 -9.79 -33.25
C GLU A 345 -21.01 -8.61 -33.44
N GLY A 346 -20.45 -7.40 -33.57
CA GLY A 346 -21.20 -6.17 -33.87
C GLY A 346 -20.63 -4.94 -33.17
N ASP A 347 -20.73 -3.79 -33.84
CA ASP A 347 -20.09 -2.55 -33.39
C ASP A 347 -20.86 -1.87 -32.23
N ASP A 348 -22.20 -2.00 -32.20
CA ASP A 348 -23.08 -1.37 -31.20
C ASP A 348 -23.33 -2.26 -29.97
N ARG A 349 -22.27 -2.93 -29.48
CA ARG A 349 -22.36 -3.88 -28.38
C ARG A 349 -21.46 -3.49 -27.23
N ILE A 350 -21.97 -3.65 -26.01
CA ILE A 350 -21.28 -3.35 -24.76
C ILE A 350 -20.99 -4.65 -24.01
N VAL A 351 -19.78 -4.75 -23.47
CA VAL A 351 -19.36 -5.88 -22.61
C VAL A 351 -20.03 -5.77 -21.25
N ILE A 352 -20.75 -6.80 -20.84
CA ILE A 352 -21.44 -6.87 -19.53
C ILE A 352 -20.83 -7.89 -18.58
N CYS A 353 -20.00 -8.79 -19.11
CA CYS A 353 -19.35 -9.84 -18.34
C CYS A 353 -18.08 -10.27 -19.09
N GLN A 354 -17.04 -10.62 -18.33
CA GLN A 354 -15.83 -11.23 -18.85
C GLN A 354 -15.47 -12.48 -18.04
N ASN A 355 -14.79 -13.42 -18.68
CA ASN A 355 -14.25 -14.61 -18.05
C ASN A 355 -12.86 -14.94 -18.64
N PRO A 356 -11.79 -15.07 -17.84
CA PRO A 356 -11.75 -14.94 -16.38
C PRO A 356 -12.17 -13.56 -15.86
N VAL A 357 -12.64 -13.51 -14.60
CA VAL A 357 -13.15 -12.27 -14.00
C VAL A 357 -11.99 -11.37 -13.59
N THR A 358 -10.89 -11.95 -13.11
CA THR A 358 -9.82 -11.19 -12.47
C THR A 358 -8.66 -10.84 -13.40
N THR A 359 -7.98 -9.72 -13.11
CA THR A 359 -6.84 -9.24 -13.90
C THR A 359 -5.74 -10.29 -14.03
N LEU A 360 -5.33 -10.91 -12.91
CA LEU A 360 -4.23 -11.88 -12.91
C LEU A 360 -4.57 -13.16 -13.67
N GLU A 361 -5.81 -13.64 -13.60
CA GLU A 361 -6.23 -14.81 -14.37
C GLU A 361 -6.23 -14.53 -15.88
N VAL A 362 -6.72 -13.36 -16.29
CA VAL A 362 -6.72 -12.95 -17.70
C VAL A 362 -5.29 -12.84 -18.23
N LEU A 363 -4.40 -12.21 -17.47
CA LEU A 363 -2.98 -12.07 -17.84
C LEU A 363 -2.23 -13.41 -17.83
N SER A 364 -2.58 -14.31 -16.91
CA SER A 364 -2.01 -15.66 -16.83
C SER A 364 -2.43 -16.53 -18.03
N HIS A 365 -3.73 -16.51 -18.38
CA HIS A 365 -4.26 -17.31 -19.48
C HIS A 365 -4.04 -16.69 -20.87
N ARG A 366 -3.75 -15.38 -20.95
CA ARG A 366 -3.64 -14.61 -22.21
C ARG A 366 -4.88 -14.72 -23.11
N THR A 367 -6.03 -14.98 -22.51
CA THR A 367 -7.31 -15.06 -23.20
C THR A 367 -8.44 -14.60 -22.30
N VAL A 368 -9.46 -13.97 -22.89
CA VAL A 368 -10.67 -13.50 -22.22
C VAL A 368 -11.88 -13.72 -23.12
N SER A 369 -12.91 -14.36 -22.57
CA SER A 369 -14.22 -14.42 -23.22
C SER A 369 -15.14 -13.34 -22.65
N VAL A 370 -15.92 -12.70 -23.52
CA VAL A 370 -16.84 -11.61 -23.15
C VAL A 370 -18.27 -11.94 -23.57
N ILE A 371 -19.22 -11.57 -22.71
CA ILE A 371 -20.65 -11.57 -23.03
C ILE A 371 -21.07 -10.13 -23.26
N THR A 372 -21.84 -9.90 -24.31
CA THR A 372 -22.19 -8.55 -24.76
C THR A 372 -23.69 -8.38 -24.92
N ILE A 373 -24.16 -7.14 -24.84
CA ILE A 373 -25.55 -6.76 -25.18
C ILE A 373 -25.55 -5.51 -26.07
N PRO A 374 -26.62 -5.27 -26.85
CA PRO A 374 -26.78 -4.01 -27.56
C PRO A 374 -26.74 -2.81 -26.60
N ASP A 375 -26.04 -1.73 -26.96
CA ASP A 375 -25.91 -0.53 -26.11
C ASP A 375 -27.28 0.08 -25.72
N LYS A 376 -28.26 -0.03 -26.62
CA LYS A 376 -29.66 0.39 -26.37
C LYS A 376 -30.34 -0.30 -25.18
N GLN A 377 -29.81 -1.42 -24.68
CA GLN A 377 -30.33 -2.13 -23.50
C GLN A 377 -29.66 -1.69 -22.18
N VAL A 378 -28.59 -0.89 -22.25
CA VAL A 378 -27.93 -0.33 -21.06
C VAL A 378 -28.70 0.90 -20.59
N ILE A 379 -29.12 0.92 -19.33
CA ILE A 379 -29.96 1.97 -18.74
C ILE A 379 -29.06 2.95 -18.00
N SER A 380 -29.07 4.22 -18.41
CA SER A 380 -28.34 5.27 -17.72
C SER A 380 -29.09 5.78 -16.48
N ILE A 381 -28.36 5.91 -15.37
CA ILE A 381 -28.88 6.38 -14.09
C ILE A 381 -27.94 7.41 -13.45
N THR A 382 -28.48 8.27 -12.60
CA THR A 382 -27.71 9.13 -11.68
C THR A 382 -27.98 8.70 -10.24
N LEU A 383 -26.97 8.76 -9.37
CA LEU A 383 -27.11 8.48 -7.94
C LEU A 383 -26.90 9.75 -7.10
N ASP A 384 -27.63 9.86 -5.98
CA ASP A 384 -27.57 11.02 -5.08
C ASP A 384 -26.71 10.72 -3.85
N ASP A 385 -25.39 10.84 -4.03
CA ASP A 385 -24.41 10.66 -2.94
C ASP A 385 -24.49 11.75 -1.86
N LYS A 386 -25.19 12.87 -2.10
CA LYS A 386 -25.32 13.96 -1.12
C LYS A 386 -26.42 13.67 -0.11
N ARG A 387 -27.58 13.22 -0.58
CA ARG A 387 -28.75 12.96 0.27
C ARG A 387 -28.87 11.51 0.72
N ALA A 388 -28.39 10.55 -0.06
CA ALA A 388 -28.47 9.12 0.25
C ALA A 388 -27.12 8.36 0.13
N PRO A 389 -26.02 8.82 0.75
CA PRO A 389 -24.70 8.20 0.58
C PRO A 389 -24.62 6.73 0.99
N LEU A 390 -25.29 6.34 2.08
CA LEU A 390 -25.21 4.97 2.60
C LEU A 390 -25.98 3.99 1.71
N THR A 391 -27.19 4.39 1.31
CA THR A 391 -28.04 3.57 0.44
C THR A 391 -27.47 3.48 -0.97
N CYS A 392 -26.88 4.57 -1.52
CA CYS A 392 -26.16 4.53 -2.79
C CYS A 392 -24.96 3.57 -2.75
N LYS A 393 -24.21 3.55 -1.63
CA LYS A 393 -23.11 2.59 -1.45
C LYS A 393 -23.61 1.14 -1.47
N ILE A 394 -24.72 0.85 -0.78
CA ILE A 394 -25.35 -0.48 -0.78
C ILE A 394 -25.81 -0.85 -2.19
N PHE A 395 -26.50 0.07 -2.89
CA PHE A 395 -26.95 -0.14 -4.27
C PHE A 395 -25.77 -0.47 -5.20
N ARG A 396 -24.66 0.27 -5.13
CA ARG A 396 -23.46 -0.03 -5.94
C ARG A 396 -22.87 -1.40 -5.63
N GLU A 397 -22.88 -1.80 -4.37
CA GLU A 397 -22.35 -3.09 -3.94
C GLU A 397 -23.21 -4.27 -4.42
N VAL A 398 -24.54 -4.17 -4.34
CA VAL A 398 -25.44 -5.26 -4.74
C VAL A 398 -25.65 -5.37 -6.24
N THR A 399 -25.56 -4.26 -6.97
CA THR A 399 -25.66 -4.25 -8.44
C THR A 399 -24.34 -4.64 -9.11
N GLY A 400 -23.21 -4.47 -8.43
CA GLY A 400 -21.88 -4.63 -9.00
C GLY A 400 -21.27 -3.35 -9.57
N LEU A 401 -21.98 -2.20 -9.54
CA LEU A 401 -21.45 -0.89 -9.93
C LEU A 401 -20.23 -0.45 -9.09
N LYS A 402 -20.05 -1.06 -7.91
CA LYS A 402 -18.86 -0.87 -7.09
C LYS A 402 -17.60 -1.44 -7.74
N TYR A 403 -17.74 -2.50 -8.53
CA TYR A 403 -16.64 -3.25 -9.11
C TYR A 403 -16.44 -2.94 -10.59
N HIS A 404 -17.53 -2.70 -11.31
CA HIS A 404 -17.54 -2.46 -12.74
C HIS A 404 -18.35 -1.19 -13.08
N VAL A 405 -18.18 -0.68 -14.29
CA VAL A 405 -18.95 0.47 -14.80
C VAL A 405 -20.42 0.11 -15.04
N ILE A 406 -20.71 -1.20 -15.24
CA ILE A 406 -22.07 -1.71 -15.43
C ILE A 406 -22.49 -2.57 -14.24
N GLY A 407 -23.63 -2.23 -13.67
CA GLY A 407 -24.34 -3.03 -12.69
C GLY A 407 -25.46 -3.84 -13.33
N ARG A 408 -25.95 -4.84 -12.60
CA ARG A 408 -27.06 -5.69 -13.03
C ARG A 408 -28.04 -5.95 -11.90
N LEU A 409 -29.33 -5.93 -12.22
CA LEU A 409 -30.38 -6.40 -11.33
C LEU A 409 -31.45 -7.17 -12.11
N PRO A 410 -31.90 -8.33 -11.62
CA PRO A 410 -33.07 -8.98 -12.17
C PRO A 410 -34.34 -8.17 -11.86
N MET A 411 -35.15 -7.93 -12.89
CA MET A 411 -36.49 -7.39 -12.75
C MET A 411 -37.37 -8.41 -11.99
N LEU A 412 -38.06 -7.92 -10.97
CA LEU A 412 -38.92 -8.72 -10.13
C LEU A 412 -40.32 -8.86 -10.75
N PHE A 413 -41.00 -7.74 -10.99
CA PHE A 413 -42.23 -7.60 -11.78
C PHE A 413 -42.52 -6.09 -11.96
N SER A 414 -43.42 -5.78 -12.90
CA SER A 414 -44.01 -4.44 -13.05
C SER A 414 -45.49 -4.52 -12.69
N PHE A 415 -45.98 -3.54 -11.94
CA PHE A 415 -47.40 -3.41 -11.60
C PHE A 415 -47.81 -1.94 -11.74
N ASP A 416 -48.87 -1.70 -12.51
CA ASP A 416 -49.32 -0.38 -12.93
C ASP A 416 -48.16 0.49 -13.48
N GLU A 417 -47.78 1.51 -12.73
CA GLU A 417 -46.78 2.53 -13.09
C GLU A 417 -45.43 2.28 -12.40
N VAL A 418 -45.26 1.15 -11.70
CA VAL A 418 -44.07 0.84 -10.90
C VAL A 418 -43.36 -0.40 -11.44
N THR A 419 -42.04 -0.29 -11.61
CA THR A 419 -41.16 -1.41 -11.94
C THR A 419 -40.25 -1.71 -10.76
N LEU A 420 -40.26 -2.96 -10.31
CA LEU A 420 -39.48 -3.42 -9.16
C LEU A 420 -38.36 -4.36 -9.60
N PHE A 421 -37.21 -4.25 -8.94
CA PHE A 421 -36.02 -5.07 -9.14
C PHE A 421 -35.63 -5.78 -7.86
N LYS A 422 -35.21 -7.03 -7.99
CA LYS A 422 -34.79 -7.86 -6.87
C LYS A 422 -33.29 -7.70 -6.65
N SER A 423 -32.91 -7.08 -5.54
CA SER A 423 -31.52 -7.11 -5.08
C SER A 423 -31.28 -8.26 -4.10
N LYS A 424 -30.04 -8.73 -4.00
CA LYS A 424 -29.63 -9.75 -3.03
C LYS A 424 -28.84 -9.09 -1.91
N ILE A 425 -29.53 -8.45 -0.97
CA ILE A 425 -28.91 -7.85 0.21
C ILE A 425 -28.51 -8.94 1.21
N PRO A 426 -27.24 -8.98 1.69
CA PRO A 426 -26.86 -9.84 2.81
C PRO A 426 -27.64 -9.46 4.07
N LYS A 427 -28.13 -10.46 4.83
CA LYS A 427 -28.91 -10.23 6.07
C LYS A 427 -28.21 -9.38 7.14
N THR A 428 -26.91 -9.20 7.02
CA THR A 428 -26.07 -8.38 7.92
C THR A 428 -26.00 -6.91 7.52
N THR A 429 -26.60 -6.53 6.38
CA THR A 429 -26.59 -5.17 5.86
C THR A 429 -27.90 -4.49 6.23
N ASN A 430 -27.82 -3.41 6.99
CA ASN A 430 -28.98 -2.60 7.35
C ASN A 430 -29.14 -1.47 6.33
N VAL A 431 -30.34 -1.33 5.79
CA VAL A 431 -30.71 -0.19 4.93
C VAL A 431 -31.45 0.80 5.81
N ILE A 432 -30.71 1.71 6.45
CA ILE A 432 -31.32 2.69 7.35
C ILE A 432 -32.17 3.69 6.57
N PRO A 433 -33.27 4.22 7.13
CA PRO A 433 -34.03 5.29 6.49
C PRO A 433 -33.16 6.52 6.18
N GLU A 434 -33.12 6.92 4.92
CA GLU A 434 -32.22 7.95 4.38
C GLU A 434 -32.86 8.57 3.13
N ASN A 435 -32.97 9.89 3.06
CA ASN A 435 -33.63 10.60 1.95
C ASN A 435 -35.03 10.06 1.61
N THR A 436 -35.88 9.91 2.62
CA THR A 436 -37.25 9.44 2.45
C THR A 436 -38.14 10.53 1.85
N PRO A 437 -39.06 10.20 0.92
CA PRO A 437 -40.05 11.16 0.43
C PRO A 437 -40.91 11.74 1.57
N GLU A 438 -41.35 12.99 1.43
CA GLU A 438 -42.23 13.63 2.42
C GLU A 438 -43.69 13.73 1.96
N SER A 439 -43.91 14.11 0.70
CA SER A 439 -45.26 14.42 0.19
C SER A 439 -45.51 14.00 -1.25
N LYS A 440 -44.49 14.09 -2.10
CA LYS A 440 -44.56 13.72 -3.52
C LYS A 440 -43.24 13.11 -3.96
N VAL A 441 -43.32 12.18 -4.90
CA VAL A 441 -42.18 11.66 -5.65
C VAL A 441 -42.44 11.89 -7.13
N ASP A 442 -41.46 12.44 -7.83
CA ASP A 442 -41.53 12.68 -9.26
C ASP A 442 -41.28 11.39 -10.06
N ALA A 443 -41.74 11.38 -11.32
CA ALA A 443 -41.47 10.30 -12.28
C ALA A 443 -39.96 10.07 -12.47
N GLY A 444 -39.58 8.80 -12.65
CA GLY A 444 -38.20 8.39 -12.93
C GLY A 444 -37.28 8.38 -11.70
N VAL A 445 -37.77 8.70 -10.51
CA VAL A 445 -36.98 8.56 -9.27
C VAL A 445 -36.67 7.08 -9.01
N LEU A 446 -35.38 6.80 -8.84
CA LEU A 446 -34.88 5.49 -8.44
C LEU A 446 -34.80 5.44 -6.90
N ALA A 447 -35.40 4.40 -6.32
CA ALA A 447 -35.45 4.24 -4.87
C ALA A 447 -35.16 2.80 -4.42
N MET A 448 -34.79 2.65 -3.15
CA MET A 448 -34.57 1.35 -2.51
C MET A 448 -35.36 1.28 -1.19
N THR A 449 -36.01 0.15 -0.93
CA THR A 449 -36.77 -0.08 0.30
C THR A 449 -35.82 -0.21 1.50
N ASN A 450 -36.12 0.52 2.57
CA ASN A 450 -35.35 0.54 3.81
C ASN A 450 -35.91 -0.41 4.88
N ASP A 451 -35.21 -0.52 6.01
CA ASP A 451 -35.53 -1.43 7.13
C ASP A 451 -36.87 -1.16 7.84
N SER A 452 -37.55 -0.05 7.52
CA SER A 452 -38.89 0.23 8.07
C SER A 452 -39.98 -0.66 7.46
N CYS A 453 -39.69 -1.31 6.33
CA CYS A 453 -40.62 -2.18 5.61
C CYS A 453 -40.08 -3.61 5.45
N LYS A 454 -40.96 -4.57 5.14
CA LYS A 454 -40.57 -5.98 4.96
C LYS A 454 -39.79 -6.22 3.67
N GLY A 455 -40.01 -5.39 2.64
CA GLY A 455 -39.37 -5.50 1.33
C GLY A 455 -37.94 -4.95 1.26
N VAL A 456 -37.16 -4.98 2.34
CA VAL A 456 -35.82 -4.37 2.42
C VAL A 456 -34.96 -4.74 1.20
N GLY A 457 -34.42 -3.71 0.55
CA GLY A 457 -33.55 -3.86 -0.60
C GLY A 457 -34.23 -3.99 -1.95
N ILE A 458 -35.55 -4.09 -2.03
CA ILE A 458 -36.24 -3.98 -3.31
C ILE A 458 -35.92 -2.60 -3.89
N VAL A 459 -35.46 -2.59 -5.14
CA VAL A 459 -35.22 -1.35 -5.88
C VAL A 459 -36.43 -1.10 -6.74
N GLY A 460 -36.90 0.14 -6.80
CA GLY A 460 -38.10 0.50 -7.53
C GLY A 460 -37.95 1.82 -8.25
N VAL A 461 -38.66 1.92 -9.36
CA VAL A 461 -38.80 3.14 -10.16
C VAL A 461 -40.25 3.28 -10.60
N ARG A 462 -40.72 4.52 -10.68
CA ARG A 462 -42.09 4.83 -11.10
C ARG A 462 -42.08 5.66 -12.37
N SER A 463 -43.01 5.37 -13.30
CA SER A 463 -43.12 6.05 -14.60
C SER A 463 -43.84 7.40 -14.53
N VAL A 464 -44.60 7.67 -13.47
CA VAL A 464 -45.30 8.94 -13.25
C VAL A 464 -45.15 9.42 -11.80
N ASP A 465 -45.62 10.62 -11.51
CA ASP A 465 -45.57 11.24 -10.19
C ASP A 465 -46.53 10.58 -9.19
N SER A 466 -46.12 10.39 -7.93
CA SER A 466 -46.96 9.83 -6.84
C SER A 466 -47.03 10.77 -5.64
N SER A 467 -48.19 10.87 -4.99
CA SER A 467 -48.36 11.49 -3.67
C SER A 467 -48.75 10.51 -2.57
N GLU A 468 -48.92 9.22 -2.88
CA GLU A 468 -49.46 8.22 -1.94
C GLU A 468 -48.42 7.16 -1.53
N PHE A 469 -47.69 6.61 -2.50
CA PHE A 469 -46.70 5.54 -2.28
C PHE A 469 -45.36 5.87 -2.94
N GLY A 470 -44.26 5.38 -2.36
CA GLY A 470 -42.91 5.56 -2.89
C GLY A 470 -42.63 4.69 -4.14
N PRO A 471 -41.51 4.92 -4.86
CA PRO A 471 -41.20 4.16 -6.09
C PRO A 471 -40.97 2.66 -5.89
N THR A 472 -40.90 2.18 -4.65
CA THR A 472 -40.77 0.75 -4.31
C THR A 472 -42.11 0.08 -3.97
N SER A 473 -43.23 0.78 -4.18
CA SER A 473 -44.58 0.38 -3.76
C SER A 473 -44.77 0.26 -2.24
N GLU A 474 -43.82 0.77 -1.47
CA GLU A 474 -43.88 0.87 -0.01
C GLU A 474 -44.27 2.31 0.41
N PRO A 475 -44.70 2.53 1.66
CA PRO A 475 -44.93 3.87 2.18
C PRO A 475 -43.68 4.75 2.06
N PHE A 476 -43.87 6.08 2.02
CA PHE A 476 -42.77 7.04 1.94
C PHE A 476 -41.71 6.85 3.04
N SER A 477 -42.11 6.54 4.28
CA SER A 477 -41.18 6.24 5.37
C SER A 477 -40.30 5.02 5.11
N GLY A 478 -40.76 4.08 4.28
CA GLY A 478 -40.08 2.83 3.94
C GLY A 478 -39.20 2.90 2.69
N THR A 479 -39.08 4.08 2.06
CA THR A 479 -38.46 4.22 0.74
C THR A 479 -37.34 5.25 0.77
N ASN A 480 -36.12 4.86 0.43
CA ASN A 480 -34.99 5.78 0.29
C ASN A 480 -34.83 6.18 -1.18
N MET A 481 -34.91 7.48 -1.48
CA MET A 481 -34.61 7.97 -2.83
C MET A 481 -33.09 8.01 -3.04
N ILE A 482 -32.61 7.25 -4.03
CA ILE A 482 -31.17 7.08 -4.27
C ILE A 482 -30.71 7.70 -5.58
N GLY A 483 -31.62 8.14 -6.45
CA GLY A 483 -31.22 8.64 -7.75
C GLY A 483 -32.37 8.84 -8.72
N THR A 484 -32.02 8.87 -10.01
CA THR A 484 -32.96 9.07 -11.11
C THR A 484 -32.55 8.20 -12.29
N VAL A 485 -33.55 7.63 -12.98
CA VAL A 485 -33.36 6.94 -14.25
C VAL A 485 -33.47 7.96 -15.37
N ILE A 486 -32.46 8.00 -16.25
CA ILE A 486 -32.44 8.90 -17.41
C ILE A 486 -33.27 8.29 -18.55
N ASP A 487 -33.04 7.00 -18.84
CA ASP A 487 -33.63 6.31 -20.00
C ASP A 487 -34.89 5.52 -19.62
N MET A 488 -35.95 6.22 -19.22
CA MET A 488 -37.19 5.58 -18.75
C MET A 488 -37.85 4.68 -19.79
N GLU A 489 -37.71 4.99 -21.08
CA GLU A 489 -38.23 4.16 -22.17
C GLU A 489 -37.63 2.75 -22.20
N LYS A 490 -36.39 2.57 -21.73
CA LYS A 490 -35.73 1.26 -21.69
C LYS A 490 -36.30 0.36 -20.58
N ILE A 491 -36.83 0.96 -19.50
CA ILE A 491 -37.44 0.22 -18.39
C ILE A 491 -38.80 -0.34 -18.78
N ALA A 492 -39.58 0.41 -19.57
CA ALA A 492 -40.90 -0.01 -20.01
C ALA A 492 -40.87 -1.26 -20.92
N GLY A 493 -39.73 -1.55 -21.55
CA GLY A 493 -39.55 -2.71 -22.44
C GLY A 493 -39.08 -3.99 -21.75
N LEU A 494 -38.87 -3.98 -20.43
CA LEU A 494 -38.33 -5.14 -19.71
C LEU A 494 -39.41 -6.18 -19.37
N GLU A 495 -39.05 -7.45 -19.49
CA GLU A 495 -39.92 -8.58 -19.11
C GLU A 495 -39.64 -9.07 -17.67
N GLU A 496 -40.64 -9.72 -17.05
CA GLU A 496 -40.49 -10.28 -15.71
C GLU A 496 -39.36 -11.33 -15.67
N GLY A 497 -38.41 -11.17 -14.74
CA GLY A 497 -37.24 -12.04 -14.61
C GLY A 497 -36.07 -11.68 -15.53
N GLU A 498 -36.23 -10.73 -16.45
CA GLU A 498 -35.13 -10.22 -17.28
C GLU A 498 -34.08 -9.50 -16.43
N THR A 499 -32.81 -9.58 -16.82
CA THR A 499 -31.73 -8.84 -16.14
C THR A 499 -31.57 -7.46 -16.75
N ALA A 500 -31.86 -6.42 -15.98
CA ALA A 500 -31.59 -5.04 -16.35
C ALA A 500 -30.12 -4.68 -16.08
N PHE A 501 -29.52 -3.91 -16.99
CA PHE A 501 -28.14 -3.45 -16.91
C PHE A 501 -28.10 -1.94 -16.73
N PHE A 502 -27.41 -1.47 -15.69
CA PHE A 502 -27.37 -0.07 -15.30
C PHE A 502 -25.96 0.50 -15.49
N ARG A 503 -25.87 1.73 -15.97
CA ARG A 503 -24.63 2.51 -16.04
C ARG A 503 -24.84 3.83 -15.29
N GLU A 504 -23.99 4.07 -14.30
CA GLU A 504 -23.99 5.34 -13.56
C GLU A 504 -23.34 6.44 -14.40
N VAL A 505 -24.05 7.56 -14.56
CA VAL A 505 -23.53 8.79 -15.18
C VAL A 505 -23.18 9.75 -14.05
N ARG A 506 -21.89 10.01 -13.84
CA ARG A 506 -21.42 10.98 -12.84
C ARG A 506 -21.61 12.40 -13.38
N GLN A 507 -22.33 13.23 -12.63
CA GLN A 507 -22.51 14.67 -12.92
C GLN A 507 -21.43 15.52 -12.25
#